data_AF-A0A8C7XMQ7-F1
#
_entry.id   AF-A0A8C7XMQ7-F1
#
_cell.length_a   1.000
_cell.length_b   1.000
_cell.length_c   1.000
_cell.angle_alpha   90.00
_cell.angle_beta   90.00
_cell.angle_gamma   90.00
#
_symmetry.space_group_name_H-M   'P 1'
#
loop_
_entity.id
_entity.type
_entity.pdbx_description
1 polymer ?
#
loop_
_entity_poly.entity_id
_entity_poly.type
_entity_poly.pdbx_seq_one_letter_code
_entity_poly.pdbx_strand_id
1 'polypeptide(L)'
;MTWSFFVCKMEWKPDEQGLQQILQLLKESQSPDTSTQRSVQQRLEQLNQYPDFNNYLIFVLTKLKSEDEPTRSLSGLILKNNVKAHYHNFPNGVSDFIKSECLQNIGDSSPLIRATVGELHLLVKVRLSSLKLTKKKNIFFLFTKILDLIFLN
;
A
#
# COMPACT_ATOMS: atom_id res chain seq x y z
N MET A 1 9.50 30.84 18.99
CA MET A 1 9.66 29.44 19.46
C MET A 1 8.58 28.60 18.80
N THR A 2 8.77 28.25 17.53
CA THR A 2 7.88 27.33 16.80
C THR A 2 8.79 26.26 16.23
N TRP A 3 8.86 25.13 16.93
CA TRP A 3 9.50 23.93 16.44
C TRP A 3 8.65 23.43 15.27
N SER A 4 9.00 23.87 14.06
CA SER A 4 8.53 23.23 12.83
C SER A 4 9.07 21.82 12.85
N PHE A 5 8.22 20.85 13.22
CA PHE A 5 8.48 19.45 12.95
C PHE A 5 8.71 19.33 11.44
N PHE A 6 9.98 19.23 11.07
CA PHE A 6 10.41 18.78 9.75
C PHE A 6 9.92 17.34 9.61
N VAL A 7 8.68 17.19 9.18
CA VAL A 7 8.25 15.96 8.53
C VAL A 7 9.01 15.97 7.22
N CYS A 8 10.10 15.19 7.13
CA CYS A 8 10.73 14.86 5.86
C CYS A 8 9.70 14.10 5.02
N LYS A 9 8.80 14.83 4.33
CA LYS A 9 8.04 14.30 3.21
C LYS A 9 9.07 13.93 2.16
N MET A 10 9.47 12.66 2.14
CA MET A 10 10.00 12.04 0.93
C MET A 10 8.88 12.19 -0.12
N GLU A 11 8.96 13.24 -0.93
CA GLU A 11 8.05 13.46 -2.04
C GLU A 11 8.47 12.47 -3.14
N TRP A 12 8.03 11.22 -2.96
CA TRP A 12 8.20 10.20 -3.98
C TRP A 12 7.55 10.68 -5.27
N LYS A 13 8.27 10.54 -6.38
CA LYS A 13 7.80 10.91 -7.72
C LYS A 13 7.94 9.69 -8.65
N PRO A 14 6.94 9.42 -9.49
CA PRO A 14 7.04 8.33 -10.44
C PRO A 14 8.09 8.66 -11.50
N ASP A 15 8.87 7.66 -11.89
CA ASP A 15 9.58 7.68 -13.16
C ASP A 15 8.58 7.45 -14.31
N GLU A 16 8.75 8.16 -15.41
CA GLU A 16 7.81 8.09 -16.55
C GLU A 16 7.82 6.70 -17.20
N GLN A 17 8.99 6.09 -17.33
CA GLN A 17 9.15 4.77 -17.92
C GLN A 17 8.52 3.69 -17.02
N GLY A 18 8.75 3.79 -15.71
CA GLY A 18 8.10 2.93 -14.72
C GLY A 18 6.58 3.07 -14.75
N LEU A 19 6.07 4.30 -14.82
CA LEU A 19 4.63 4.56 -14.87
C LEU A 19 3.99 3.95 -16.12
N GLN A 20 4.61 4.08 -17.28
CA GLN A 20 4.12 3.48 -18.53
C GLN A 20 4.04 1.95 -18.42
N GLN A 21 5.01 1.29 -17.79
CA GLN A 21 4.97 -0.16 -17.56
C GLN A 21 3.82 -0.57 -16.65
N ILE A 22 3.54 0.21 -15.59
CA ILE A 22 2.41 -0.06 -14.70
C ILE A 22 1.08 0.13 -15.43
N LEU A 23 0.94 1.18 -16.24
CA LEU A 23 -0.27 1.39 -17.04
C LEU A 23 -0.50 0.27 -18.05
N GLN A 24 0.56 -0.19 -18.70
CA GLN A 24 0.49 -1.33 -19.61
C GLN A 24 0.03 -2.60 -18.89
N LEU A 25 0.60 -2.89 -17.71
CA LEU A 25 0.18 -4.01 -16.86
C LEU A 25 -1.30 -3.92 -16.48
N LEU A 26 -1.77 -2.73 -16.08
CA LEU A 26 -3.17 -2.50 -15.70
C LEU A 26 -4.13 -2.71 -16.87
N LYS A 27 -3.73 -2.33 -18.09
CA LYS A 27 -4.51 -2.57 -19.31
C LYS A 27 -4.56 -4.06 -19.66
N GLU A 28 -3.42 -4.74 -19.61
CA GLU A 28 -3.34 -6.19 -19.83
C GLU A 28 -4.15 -6.98 -18.79
N SER A 29 -4.19 -6.49 -17.54
CA SER A 29 -4.98 -7.10 -16.45
C SER A 29 -6.49 -7.10 -16.71
N GLN A 30 -6.97 -6.25 -17.61
CA GLN A 30 -8.38 -6.17 -18.01
C GLN A 30 -8.70 -7.09 -19.19
N SER A 31 -7.69 -7.76 -19.77
CA SER A 31 -7.88 -8.70 -20.87
C SER A 31 -8.66 -9.94 -20.40
N PRO A 32 -9.66 -10.40 -21.17
CA PRO A 32 -10.34 -11.67 -20.91
C PRO A 32 -9.50 -12.89 -21.27
N ASP A 33 -8.35 -12.70 -21.93
CA ASP A 33 -7.50 -13.80 -22.37
C ASP A 33 -6.70 -14.43 -21.22
N THR A 34 -6.90 -15.73 -21.02
CA THR A 34 -6.25 -16.52 -19.95
C THR A 34 -4.72 -16.53 -20.06
N SER A 35 -4.16 -16.47 -21.27
CA SER A 35 -2.71 -16.47 -21.44
C SER A 35 -2.10 -15.12 -20.99
N THR A 36 -2.77 -14.02 -21.32
CA THR A 36 -2.44 -12.67 -20.88
C THR A 36 -2.56 -12.55 -19.37
N GLN A 37 -3.64 -13.06 -18.76
CA GLN A 37 -3.82 -13.05 -17.30
C GLN A 37 -2.70 -13.80 -16.57
N ARG A 38 -2.23 -14.94 -17.09
CA ARG A 38 -1.08 -15.65 -16.53
C ARG A 38 0.21 -14.82 -16.60
N SER A 39 0.46 -14.15 -17.73
CA SER A 39 1.63 -13.29 -17.88
C SER A 39 1.57 -12.09 -16.91
N VAL A 40 0.40 -11.47 -16.78
CA VAL A 40 0.14 -10.37 -15.83
C VAL A 40 0.43 -10.82 -14.39
N GLN A 41 -0.05 -11.99 -14.00
CA GLN A 41 0.17 -12.51 -12.64
C GLN A 41 1.66 -12.69 -12.35
N GLN A 42 2.42 -13.26 -13.28
CA GLN A 42 3.87 -13.40 -13.14
C GLN A 42 4.58 -12.04 -13.03
N ARG A 43 4.16 -11.05 -13.81
CA ARG A 43 4.70 -9.68 -13.74
C ARG A 43 4.36 -9.01 -12.41
N LEU A 44 3.14 -9.18 -11.90
CA LEU A 44 2.73 -8.66 -10.59
C LEU A 44 3.59 -9.25 -9.46
N GLU A 45 3.88 -10.55 -9.50
CA GLU A 45 4.74 -11.21 -8.51
C GLU A 45 6.18 -10.67 -8.53
N GLN A 46 6.73 -10.40 -9.72
CA GLN A 46 8.03 -9.75 -9.87
C GLN A 46 8.01 -8.30 -9.35
N LEU A 47 6.99 -7.53 -9.73
CA LEU A 47 6.84 -6.12 -9.32
C LEU A 47 6.63 -5.98 -7.81
N ASN A 48 5.99 -6.97 -7.16
CA ASN A 48 5.81 -6.99 -5.71
C ASN A 48 7.11 -7.10 -4.91
N GLN A 49 8.22 -7.47 -5.54
CA GLN A 49 9.55 -7.42 -4.91
C GLN A 49 10.08 -5.98 -4.79
N TYR A 50 9.57 -5.06 -5.60
CA TYR A 50 10.01 -3.67 -5.59
C TYR A 50 9.21 -2.84 -4.57
N PRO A 51 9.88 -2.16 -3.63
CA PRO A 51 9.21 -1.36 -2.60
C PRO A 51 8.37 -0.21 -3.17
N ASP A 52 8.81 0.35 -4.30
CA ASP A 52 8.16 1.48 -4.96
C ASP A 52 6.93 1.10 -5.78
N PHE A 53 6.72 -0.18 -6.08
CA PHE A 53 5.57 -0.61 -6.87
C PHE A 53 4.26 -0.16 -6.23
N ASN A 54 4.15 -0.26 -4.91
CA ASN A 54 2.96 0.20 -4.18
C ASN A 54 2.78 1.74 -4.25
N ASN A 55 3.87 2.49 -4.39
CA ASN A 55 3.83 3.94 -4.57
C ASN A 55 3.28 4.31 -5.96
N TYR A 56 3.65 3.56 -7.00
CA TYR A 56 3.04 3.71 -8.33
C TYR A 56 1.54 3.40 -8.29
N LEU A 57 1.12 2.33 -7.61
CA LEU A 57 -0.29 1.96 -7.56
C LEU A 57 -1.16 3.03 -6.88
N ILE A 58 -0.68 3.58 -5.75
CA ILE A 58 -1.42 4.66 -5.08
C ILE A 58 -1.41 5.94 -5.93
N PHE A 59 -0.30 6.25 -6.61
CA PHE A 59 -0.20 7.40 -7.51
C PHE A 59 -1.22 7.33 -8.66
N VAL A 60 -1.35 6.16 -9.30
CA VAL A 60 -2.36 5.94 -10.36
C VAL A 60 -3.77 6.11 -9.79
N LEU A 61 -4.05 5.57 -8.61
CA LEU A 61 -5.36 5.70 -7.97
C LEU A 61 -5.69 7.17 -7.65
N THR A 62 -4.76 7.94 -7.08
CA THR A 62 -5.04 9.24 -6.49
C THR A 62 -4.68 10.43 -7.37
N LYS A 63 -3.55 10.42 -8.06
CA LYS A 63 -3.02 11.60 -8.77
C LYS A 63 -3.23 11.56 -10.28
N LEU A 64 -3.25 10.38 -10.88
CA LEU A 64 -3.35 10.25 -12.33
C LEU A 64 -4.80 10.38 -12.83
N LYS A 65 -5.35 11.60 -12.76
CA LYS A 65 -6.75 11.89 -13.17
C LYS A 65 -7.00 11.80 -14.69
N SER A 66 -5.93 11.68 -15.49
CA SER A 66 -6.01 11.51 -16.94
C SER A 66 -6.46 10.11 -17.36
N GLU A 67 -6.23 9.10 -16.52
CA GLU A 67 -6.68 7.72 -16.77
C GLU A 67 -8.14 7.53 -16.35
N ASP A 68 -8.79 6.54 -16.96
CA ASP A 68 -10.18 6.20 -16.72
C ASP A 68 -10.40 5.64 -15.30
N GLU A 69 -11.61 5.83 -14.78
CA GLU A 69 -11.97 5.39 -13.42
C GLU A 69 -11.79 3.88 -13.20
N PRO A 70 -12.15 2.98 -14.14
CA PRO A 70 -11.86 1.55 -14.03
C PRO A 70 -10.37 1.23 -13.85
N THR A 71 -9.49 1.77 -14.69
CA THR A 71 -8.03 1.56 -14.57
C THR A 71 -7.49 2.07 -13.23
N ARG A 72 -7.90 3.26 -12.80
CA ARG A 72 -7.51 3.83 -11.50
C ARG A 72 -8.01 2.98 -10.33
N SER A 73 -9.26 2.52 -10.39
CA SER A 73 -9.85 1.65 -9.36
C SER A 73 -9.16 0.29 -9.29
N LEU A 74 -8.82 -0.31 -10.45
CA LEU A 74 -8.08 -1.56 -10.54
C LEU A 74 -6.71 -1.45 -9.87
N SER A 75 -6.01 -0.34 -10.07
CA SER A 75 -4.75 -0.05 -9.36
C SER A 75 -4.93 -0.10 -7.84
N GLY A 76 -6.00 0.54 -7.34
CA GLY A 76 -6.36 0.50 -5.92
C GLY A 76 -6.69 -0.90 -5.40
N LEU A 77 -7.34 -1.75 -6.21
CA LEU A 77 -7.64 -3.13 -5.87
C LEU A 77 -6.39 -4.01 -5.77
N ILE A 78 -5.44 -3.84 -6.70
CA ILE A 78 -4.14 -4.54 -6.65
C ILE A 78 -3.38 -4.11 -5.39
N LEU A 79 -3.33 -2.80 -5.12
CA LEU A 79 -2.70 -2.28 -3.90
C LEU A 79 -3.37 -2.81 -2.63
N LYS A 80 -4.70 -2.92 -2.61
CA LYS A 80 -5.46 -3.53 -1.50
C LYS A 80 -5.01 -4.97 -1.26
N ASN A 81 -4.85 -5.76 -2.33
CA ASN A 81 -4.39 -7.14 -2.23
C ASN A 81 -2.95 -7.22 -1.70
N ASN A 82 -2.07 -6.35 -2.18
CA ASN A 82 -0.68 -6.25 -1.69
C ASN A 82 -0.62 -5.89 -0.20
N VAL A 83 -1.45 -4.93 0.24
CA VAL A 83 -1.58 -4.56 1.65
C VAL A 83 -2.11 -5.73 2.48
N LYS A 84 -3.00 -6.57 1.97
CA LYS A 84 -3.46 -7.77 2.70
C LYS A 84 -2.37 -8.82 2.83
N ALA A 85 -1.66 -9.13 1.74
CA ALA A 85 -0.72 -10.24 1.67
C ALA A 85 0.67 -9.89 2.24
N HIS A 86 1.15 -8.67 2.01
CA HIS A 86 2.57 -8.31 2.17
C HIS A 86 2.82 -7.12 3.09
N TYR A 87 1.84 -6.69 3.89
CA TYR A 87 1.97 -5.50 4.75
C TYR A 87 3.22 -5.45 5.62
N HIS A 88 3.66 -6.60 6.13
CA HIS A 88 4.80 -6.72 7.03
C HIS A 88 6.13 -6.39 6.35
N ASN A 89 6.18 -6.55 5.02
CA ASN A 89 7.37 -6.35 4.20
C ASN A 89 7.43 -4.92 3.64
N PHE A 90 6.43 -4.08 3.93
CA PHE A 90 6.41 -2.72 3.41
C PHE A 90 7.51 -1.89 4.08
N PRO A 91 8.31 -1.13 3.31
CA PRO A 91 9.29 -0.22 3.86
C PRO A 91 8.64 0.82 4.78
N ASN A 92 9.42 1.28 5.76
CA ASN A 92 9.04 2.41 6.58
C ASN A 92 8.79 3.64 5.67
N GLY A 93 7.63 4.29 5.82
CA GLY A 93 7.23 5.43 4.99
C GLY A 93 6.22 5.11 3.89
N VAL A 94 6.27 3.94 3.23
CA VAL A 94 5.29 3.57 2.18
C VAL A 94 3.87 3.53 2.74
N SER A 95 3.70 2.94 3.92
CA SER A 95 2.38 2.89 4.57
C SER A 95 1.85 4.27 4.99
N ASP A 96 2.73 5.21 5.33
CA ASP A 96 2.34 6.58 5.70
C ASP A 96 2.02 7.42 4.46
N PHE A 97 2.78 7.20 3.37
CA PHE A 97 2.48 7.76 2.06
C PHE A 97 1.09 7.33 1.58
N ILE A 98 0.80 6.02 1.59
CA ILE A 98 -0.52 5.49 1.20
C ILE A 98 -1.64 6.13 2.05
N LYS A 99 -1.46 6.24 3.38
CA LYS A 99 -2.47 6.90 4.23
C LYS A 99 -2.69 8.35 3.86
N SER A 100 -1.61 9.10 3.67
CA SER A 100 -1.67 10.52 3.33
C SER A 100 -2.41 10.73 2.02
N GLU A 101 -2.07 9.93 1.00
CA GLU A 101 -2.72 9.96 -0.32
C GLU A 101 -4.20 9.59 -0.22
N CYS A 102 -4.56 8.55 0.55
CA CYS A 102 -5.95 8.20 0.78
C CYS A 102 -6.75 9.32 1.48
N LEU A 103 -6.16 9.95 2.51
CA LEU A 103 -6.83 11.04 3.24
C LEU A 103 -7.07 12.27 2.35
N GLN A 104 -6.12 12.59 1.48
CA GLN A 104 -6.26 13.71 0.53
C GLN A 104 -7.30 13.44 -0.56
N ASN A 105 -7.62 12.17 -0.85
CA ASN A 105 -8.50 11.79 -1.96
C ASN A 105 -9.81 11.14 -1.49
N ILE A 106 -10.16 11.21 -0.21
CA ILE A 106 -11.43 10.69 0.30
C ILE A 106 -12.65 11.45 -0.27
N GLY A 107 -12.44 12.68 -0.72
CA GLY A 107 -13.42 13.54 -1.37
C GLY A 107 -13.32 13.57 -2.91
N ASP A 108 -12.75 12.55 -3.55
CA ASP A 108 -12.68 12.47 -5.03
C ASP A 108 -14.09 12.63 -5.66
N SER A 109 -14.20 13.20 -6.85
CA SER A 109 -15.49 13.40 -7.52
C SER A 109 -16.16 12.09 -7.92
N SER A 110 -15.38 11.06 -8.26
CA SER A 110 -15.88 9.74 -8.64
C SER A 110 -16.32 8.92 -7.42
N PRO A 111 -17.58 8.44 -7.38
CA PRO A 111 -18.04 7.52 -6.33
C PRO A 111 -17.20 6.24 -6.26
N LEU A 112 -16.77 5.72 -7.41
CA LEU A 112 -15.96 4.50 -7.50
C LEU A 112 -14.61 4.70 -6.82
N ILE A 113 -13.92 5.80 -7.13
CA ILE A 113 -12.62 6.10 -6.54
C ILE A 113 -12.75 6.37 -5.05
N ARG A 114 -13.78 7.11 -4.60
CA ARG A 114 -14.03 7.33 -3.17
C ARG A 114 -14.23 6.01 -2.42
N ALA A 115 -15.00 5.07 -2.98
CA ALA A 115 -15.20 3.76 -2.38
C ALA A 115 -13.88 2.98 -2.25
N THR A 116 -13.10 2.92 -3.34
CA THR A 116 -11.80 2.21 -3.36
C THR A 116 -10.80 2.82 -2.39
N VAL A 117 -10.70 4.16 -2.33
CA VAL A 117 -9.85 4.89 -1.38
C VAL A 117 -10.28 4.65 0.07
N GLY A 118 -11.59 4.68 0.33
CA GLY A 118 -12.17 4.41 1.65
C GLY A 118 -11.86 3.00 2.15
N GLU A 119 -12.07 1.99 1.32
CA GLU A 119 -11.72 0.60 1.62
C GLU A 119 -10.22 0.45 1.91
N LEU A 120 -9.36 1.04 1.08
CA LEU A 120 -7.91 0.98 1.25
C LEU A 120 -7.45 1.65 2.54
N HIS A 121 -7.98 2.85 2.83
CA HIS A 121 -7.69 3.57 4.08
C HIS A 121 -8.05 2.74 5.31
N LEU A 122 -9.26 2.18 5.33
CA LEU A 122 -9.74 1.33 6.40
C LEU A 122 -8.84 0.10 6.57
N LEU A 123 -8.48 -0.56 5.47
CA LEU A 123 -7.62 -1.74 5.50
C LEU A 123 -6.25 -1.44 6.11
N VAL A 124 -5.58 -0.38 5.66
CA VAL A 124 -4.27 0.03 6.19
C VAL A 124 -4.38 0.35 7.68
N LYS A 125 -5.45 1.04 8.09
CA LYS A 125 -5.72 1.38 9.50
C LYS A 125 -5.90 0.12 10.35
N VAL A 126 -6.70 -0.84 9.90
CA VAL A 126 -6.93 -2.13 10.58
C VAL A 126 -5.62 -2.90 10.72
N ARG A 127 -4.84 -3.01 9.65
CA ARG A 127 -3.60 -3.81 9.65
C ARG A 127 -2.53 -3.24 10.58
N LEU A 128 -2.45 -1.91 10.71
CA LEU A 128 -1.56 -1.27 11.69
C LEU A 128 -1.97 -1.55 13.13
N SER A 129 -3.26 -1.52 13.42
CA SER A 129 -3.78 -1.86 14.74
C SER A 129 -3.47 -3.32 15.09
N SER A 130 -3.63 -4.24 14.15
CA SER A 130 -3.25 -5.65 14.32
C SER A 130 -1.74 -5.81 14.57
N LEU A 131 -0.88 -5.12 13.82
CA LEU A 131 0.57 -5.15 14.01
C LEU A 131 1.02 -4.63 15.37
N LYS A 132 0.43 -3.51 15.83
CA LYS A 132 0.73 -2.95 17.16
C LYS A 132 0.34 -3.92 18.27
N LEU A 133 -0.80 -4.61 18.14
CA LEU A 133 -1.23 -5.65 19.06
C LEU A 133 -0.27 -6.85 19.07
N THR A 134 0.16 -7.34 17.90
CA THR A 134 1.11 -8.46 17.82
C THR A 134 2.47 -8.09 18.42
N LYS A 135 3.02 -6.90 18.13
CA LYS A 135 4.25 -6.43 18.76
C LYS A 135 4.11 -6.28 20.28
N LYS A 136 2.98 -5.76 20.77
CA LYS A 136 2.70 -5.63 22.20
C LYS A 136 2.61 -7.01 22.89
N LYS A 137 1.97 -7.99 22.24
CA LYS A 137 1.92 -9.38 22.71
C LYS A 137 3.30 -10.04 22.71
N ASN A 138 4.11 -9.82 21.68
CA ASN A 138 5.48 -10.36 21.61
C ASN A 138 6.40 -9.74 22.67
N ILE A 139 6.31 -8.43 22.90
CA ILE A 139 7.04 -7.75 23.99
C ILE A 139 6.57 -8.28 25.34
N PHE A 140 5.27 -8.44 25.55
CA PHE A 140 4.72 -9.02 26.77
C PHE A 140 5.23 -10.46 26.99
N PHE A 141 5.24 -11.28 25.94
CA PHE A 141 5.75 -12.66 25.99
C PHE A 141 7.27 -12.73 26.24
N LEU A 142 8.03 -11.78 25.68
CA LEU A 142 9.46 -11.65 25.95
C LEU A 142 9.70 -11.22 27.40
N PHE A 143 8.88 -10.30 27.90
CA PHE A 143 8.95 -9.80 29.28
C PHE A 143 8.61 -10.90 30.29
N THR A 144 7.59 -11.73 30.03
CA THR A 144 7.28 -12.89 30.89
C THR A 144 8.42 -13.90 30.90
N LYS A 145 9.01 -14.23 29.73
CA LYS A 145 10.18 -15.12 29.68
C LYS A 145 11.40 -14.57 30.43
N ILE A 146 11.64 -13.25 30.36
CA ILE A 146 12.73 -12.60 31.07
C ILE A 146 12.49 -12.61 32.59
N LEU A 147 11.26 -12.35 33.03
CA LEU A 147 10.87 -12.46 34.45
C LEU A 147 11.07 -13.89 34.95
N ASP A 148 10.63 -14.90 34.20
CA ASP A 148 10.83 -16.30 34.58
C ASP A 148 12.34 -16.63 34.73
N LEU A 149 13.20 -16.12 33.85
CA LEU A 149 14.66 -16.28 33.93
C LEU A 149 15.32 -15.57 35.12
N ILE A 150 14.75 -14.46 35.59
CA ILE A 150 15.29 -13.66 36.70
C ILE A 150 14.82 -14.17 38.06
N PHE A 151 13.60 -14.71 38.16
CA PHE A 151 12.99 -15.13 39.42
C PHE A 151 13.06 -16.65 39.71
N LEU A 152 13.56 -17.46 38.77
CA LEU A 152 13.81 -18.91 38.96
C LEU A 152 15.30 -19.25 39.20
N ASN A 153 16.12 -18.28 39.61
CA ASN A 153 17.50 -18.45 40.08
C ASN A 153 17.69 -17.63 41.37
#